data_AF-A0A8J4VVW6-F1
#
_entry.id   AF-A0A8J4VVW6-F1
#
_cell.length_a   1.000
_cell.length_b   1.000
_cell.length_c   1.000
_cell.angle_alpha   90.00
_cell.angle_beta   90.00
_cell.angle_gamma   90.00
#
_symmetry.space_group_name_H-M   'P 1'
#
loop_
_entity.id
_entity.type
_entity.pdbx_description
1 polymer ?
#
loop_
_entity_poly.entity_id
_entity_poly.type
_entity_poly.pdbx_seq_one_letter_code
_entity_poly.pdbx_strand_id
1 'polypeptide(L)'
;MLCITSGAGFGSNGSYSYKLPADDVLNAIDLSQNTIIASTLLGSIIIFIPISREEHELLEAVQARLVVHPLTSPVLGNDHDDFRSRENPVGVPKILDGDMLTQFLELTSKQQEAILSLPLGSPDTVKSSLKPHVPSPIPVNQVVQLLERVHYALN
;
A
#
# COMPACT_ATOMS: atom_id res chain seq x y z
N MET A 1 0.46 2.16 9.48
CA MET A 1 -0.61 1.16 9.30
C MET A 1 -1.01 1.14 7.83
N LEU A 2 -1.26 -0.05 7.28
CA LEU A 2 -1.69 -0.27 5.90
C LEU A 2 -3.14 -0.77 5.92
N CYS A 3 -4.01 -0.23 5.06
CA CYS A 3 -5.42 -0.57 5.00
C CYS A 3 -5.78 -1.16 3.64
N ILE A 4 -6.33 -2.38 3.61
CA ILE A 4 -6.73 -3.09 2.38
C ILE A 4 -8.21 -3.42 2.45
N THR A 5 -8.91 -3.29 1.32
CA THR A 5 -10.33 -3.63 1.20
C THR A 5 -10.49 -4.93 0.43
N SER A 6 -11.14 -5.92 1.03
CA SER A 6 -11.62 -7.11 0.32
C SER A 6 -13.12 -7.00 0.08
N GLY A 7 -13.54 -7.16 -1.17
CA GLY A 7 -14.96 -7.21 -1.52
C GLY A 7 -15.55 -8.54 -1.12
N ALA A 8 -16.71 -8.56 -0.43
CA ALA A 8 -17.49 -9.78 -0.30
C ALA A 8 -18.08 -10.16 -1.67
N GLY A 9 -17.33 -10.93 -2.44
CA GLY A 9 -17.88 -11.67 -3.55
C GLY A 9 -18.79 -12.77 -3.02
N PHE A 10 -20.11 -12.55 -2.99
CA PHE A 10 -21.07 -13.65 -3.01
C PHE A 10 -20.94 -14.35 -4.37
N GLY A 11 -20.13 -15.41 -4.45
CA GLY A 11 -19.91 -16.18 -5.68
C GLY A 11 -18.85 -17.27 -5.55
N SER A 12 -19.27 -18.44 -5.05
CA SER A 12 -18.70 -19.80 -5.21
C SER A 12 -17.18 -20.01 -5.36
N ASN A 13 -16.57 -20.61 -4.33
CA ASN A 13 -15.42 -21.53 -4.35
C ASN A 13 -14.31 -21.28 -5.39
N GLY A 14 -13.27 -20.55 -4.99
CA GLY A 14 -11.96 -20.58 -5.62
C GLY A 14 -10.87 -20.76 -4.56
N SER A 15 -10.68 -21.99 -4.05
CA SER A 15 -9.51 -22.30 -3.24
C SER A 15 -8.28 -22.39 -4.15
N TYR A 16 -7.49 -21.32 -4.26
CA TYR A 16 -6.16 -21.42 -4.85
C TYR A 16 -5.19 -21.98 -3.80
N SER A 17 -5.04 -23.31 -3.76
CA SER A 17 -3.99 -23.95 -2.97
C SER A 17 -2.69 -23.87 -3.76
N TYR A 18 -1.89 -22.82 -3.53
CA TYR A 18 -0.49 -22.81 -3.96
C TYR A 18 0.33 -23.56 -2.91
N LYS A 19 1.10 -24.58 -3.34
CA LYS A 19 2.05 -25.26 -2.47
C LYS A 19 3.27 -24.37 -2.29
N LEU A 20 3.54 -24.02 -1.03
CA LEU A 20 4.73 -23.26 -0.59
C LEU A 20 6.04 -23.98 -1.00
N PRO A 21 7.04 -23.27 -1.53
CA PRO A 21 8.44 -23.63 -1.31
C PRO A 21 8.74 -23.41 0.18
N ALA A 22 9.22 -24.45 0.86
CA ALA A 22 9.23 -24.59 2.31
C ALA A 22 10.28 -23.75 3.07
N ASP A 23 10.79 -22.63 2.54
CA ASP A 23 11.96 -21.94 3.13
C ASP A 23 11.74 -20.49 3.60
N ASP A 24 10.59 -19.85 3.38
CA ASP A 24 10.32 -18.47 3.85
C ASP A 24 9.41 -18.40 5.10
N VAL A 25 9.53 -19.38 6.01
CA VAL A 25 8.64 -19.56 7.18
C VAL A 25 8.86 -18.52 8.30
N LEU A 26 9.86 -17.64 8.21
CA LEU A 26 10.24 -16.79 9.35
C LEU A 26 9.60 -15.39 9.41
N ASN A 27 8.89 -14.91 8.39
CA ASN A 27 8.34 -13.53 8.40
C ASN A 27 6.83 -13.40 8.13
N ALA A 28 6.15 -14.44 7.65
CA ALA A 28 4.71 -14.41 7.42
C ALA A 28 3.89 -14.47 8.73
N ILE A 29 4.46 -15.07 9.78
CA ILE A 29 3.78 -15.32 11.06
C ILE A 29 3.58 -14.03 11.87
N ASP A 30 4.39 -13.00 11.65
CA ASP A 30 4.41 -11.77 12.47
C ASP A 30 3.37 -10.70 12.05
N LEU A 31 2.85 -10.76 10.82
CA LEU A 31 1.78 -9.85 10.38
C LEU A 31 0.41 -10.19 11.02
N SER A 32 0.23 -11.43 11.48
CA SER A 32 -1.02 -11.90 12.09
C SER A 32 -1.26 -11.32 13.49
N GLN A 33 -0.19 -10.95 14.20
CA GLN A 33 -0.29 -10.36 15.53
C GLN A 33 -0.64 -8.88 15.38
N ASN A 34 -1.81 -8.48 15.88
CA ASN A 34 -2.32 -7.10 15.90
C ASN A 34 -2.91 -6.56 14.58
N THR A 35 -3.25 -7.43 13.63
CA THR A 35 -4.10 -7.04 12.49
C THR A 35 -5.53 -6.80 12.98
N ILE A 36 -6.14 -5.68 12.55
CA ILE A 36 -7.55 -5.38 12.85
C ILE A 36 -8.38 -5.71 11.60
N ILE A 37 -9.37 -6.59 11.76
CA ILE A 37 -10.31 -6.96 10.70
C ILE A 37 -11.68 -6.41 11.09
N ALA A 38 -12.29 -5.66 10.18
CA ALA A 38 -13.62 -5.09 10.34
C ALA A 38 -14.47 -5.36 9.11
N SER A 39 -15.78 -5.44 9.27
CA SER A 39 -16.74 -5.45 8.17
C SER A 39 -17.45 -4.12 8.06
N THR A 40 -17.81 -3.72 6.84
CA THR A 40 -18.60 -2.52 6.59
C THR A 40 -20.08 -2.87 6.43
N LEU A 41 -20.95 -1.87 6.60
CA LEU A 41 -22.40 -2.02 6.35
C LEU A 41 -22.73 -2.36 4.89
N LEU A 42 -21.83 -2.06 3.95
CA LEU A 42 -21.94 -2.43 2.53
C LEU A 42 -21.42 -3.84 2.22
N GLY A 43 -20.97 -4.57 3.25
CA GLY A 43 -20.52 -5.95 3.13
C GLY A 43 -19.06 -6.14 2.73
N SER A 44 -18.25 -5.08 2.62
CA SER A 44 -16.81 -5.25 2.43
C SER A 44 -16.11 -5.62 3.74
N ILE A 45 -14.94 -6.27 3.64
CA ILE A 45 -14.03 -6.52 4.75
C ILE A 45 -12.87 -5.54 4.61
N ILE A 46 -12.55 -4.83 5.69
CA ILE A 46 -11.41 -3.93 5.79
C ILE A 46 -10.40 -4.57 6.73
N ILE A 47 -9.13 -4.58 6.32
CA ILE A 47 -8.04 -5.16 7.07
C ILE A 47 -6.98 -4.08 7.30
N PHE A 48 -6.65 -3.82 8.57
CA PHE A 48 -5.60 -2.91 8.98
C PHE A 48 -4.39 -3.70 9.48
N ILE A 49 -3.27 -3.51 8.80
CA ILE A 49 -2.04 -4.27 9.04
C ILE A 49 -1.02 -3.33 9.67
N PRO A 50 -0.46 -3.70 10.84
CA PRO A 50 0.69 -2.99 11.38
C PRO A 50 1.90 -3.24 10.47
N ILE A 51 2.63 -2.18 10.16
CA ILE A 51 3.86 -2.23 9.36
C ILE A 51 4.93 -1.42 10.08
N SER A 52 6.19 -1.72 9.80
CA SER A 52 7.31 -0.98 10.39
C SER A 52 7.33 0.47 9.89
N ARG A 53 8.07 1.34 10.59
CA ARG A 53 8.24 2.74 10.15
C ARG A 53 8.92 2.81 8.79
N GLU A 54 9.94 1.98 8.58
CA GLU A 54 10.73 1.93 7.36
C GLU A 54 9.88 1.44 6.17
N GLU A 55 9.04 0.42 6.40
CA GLU A 55 8.06 -0.04 5.41
C GLU A 55 7.01 1.03 5.11
N HIS A 56 6.56 1.75 6.13
CA HIS A 56 5.59 2.83 5.98
C HIS A 56 6.16 3.98 5.13
N GLU A 57 7.36 4.47 5.45
CA GLU A 57 8.03 5.55 4.70
C GLU A 57 8.31 5.14 3.24
N LEU A 58 8.72 3.88 3.02
CA LEU A 58 8.92 3.32 1.68
C LEU A 58 7.62 3.33 0.88
N LEU A 59 6.56 2.74 1.43
CA LEU A 59 5.27 2.62 0.75
C LEU A 59 4.56 3.96 0.59
N GLU A 60 4.74 4.91 1.52
CA GLU A 60 4.25 6.28 1.38
C GLU A 60 4.84 6.95 0.14
N ALA A 61 6.16 6.81 -0.07
CA ALA A 61 6.83 7.34 -1.26
C ALA A 61 6.40 6.65 -2.56
N VAL A 62 5.98 5.38 -2.51
CA VAL A 62 5.41 4.67 -3.67
C VAL A 62 4.00 5.18 -3.96
N GLN A 63 3.14 5.27 -2.94
CA GLN A 63 1.78 5.78 -3.06
C GLN A 63 1.74 7.20 -3.63
N ALA A 64 2.63 8.09 -3.16
CA ALA A 64 2.73 9.45 -3.66
C ALA A 64 3.01 9.52 -5.17
N ARG A 65 3.74 8.55 -5.72
CA ARG A 65 4.01 8.45 -7.16
C ARG A 65 2.86 7.81 -7.93
N LEU A 66 2.21 6.79 -7.36
CA LEU A 66 1.06 6.12 -7.96
C LEU A 66 -0.12 7.08 -8.15
N VAL A 67 -0.41 7.91 -7.16
CA VAL A 67 -1.52 8.88 -7.19
C VAL A 67 -1.44 9.87 -8.36
N VAL A 68 -0.22 10.24 -8.76
CA VAL A 68 0.00 11.25 -9.82
C VAL A 68 0.33 10.63 -11.17
N HIS A 69 0.67 9.33 -11.22
CA HIS A 69 1.09 8.71 -12.46
C HIS A 69 -0.12 8.39 -13.36
N PRO A 70 -0.11 8.70 -14.67
CA PRO A 70 -1.29 8.61 -15.54
C PRO A 70 -1.96 7.22 -15.61
N LEU A 71 -1.23 6.14 -15.34
CA LEU A 71 -1.78 4.78 -15.38
C LEU A 71 -2.55 4.40 -14.11
N THR A 72 -2.29 5.07 -13.00
CA THR A 72 -2.77 4.70 -11.65
C THR A 72 -3.48 5.86 -10.95
N SER A 73 -3.40 7.07 -11.50
CA SER A 73 -4.10 8.24 -10.99
C SER A 73 -5.61 8.03 -10.97
N PRO A 74 -6.33 8.56 -9.98
CA PRO A 74 -7.79 8.44 -9.89
C PRO A 74 -8.49 8.82 -11.20
N VAL A 75 -9.32 7.91 -11.74
CA VAL A 75 -9.94 8.02 -13.07
C VAL A 75 -10.75 9.30 -13.25
N LEU A 76 -11.42 9.77 -12.20
CA LEU A 76 -12.24 10.98 -12.21
C LEU A 76 -11.47 12.25 -11.87
N GLY A 77 -10.15 12.17 -11.66
CA GLY A 77 -9.32 13.30 -11.24
C GLY A 77 -9.57 13.75 -9.80
N ASN A 78 -10.17 12.88 -8.98
CA ASN A 78 -10.36 13.16 -7.54
C ASN A 78 -9.00 13.25 -6.85
N ASP A 79 -8.89 14.16 -5.88
CA ASP A 79 -7.72 14.23 -5.02
C ASP A 79 -7.73 13.03 -4.05
N HIS A 80 -6.68 12.21 -4.11
CA HIS A 80 -6.56 11.00 -3.28
C HIS A 80 -6.41 11.36 -1.80
N ASP A 81 -5.68 12.43 -1.49
CA ASP A 81 -5.42 12.83 -0.12
C ASP A 81 -6.68 13.36 0.55
N ASP A 82 -7.44 14.21 -0.13
CA ASP A 82 -8.76 14.69 0.35
C ASP A 82 -9.69 13.50 0.59
N PHE A 83 -9.77 12.54 -0.34
CA PHE A 83 -10.63 11.38 -0.18
C PHE A 83 -10.25 10.50 1.03
N ARG A 84 -8.94 10.27 1.26
CA ARG A 84 -8.45 9.40 2.35
C ARG A 84 -8.29 10.11 3.70
N SER A 85 -8.21 11.44 3.71
CA SER A 85 -8.05 12.25 4.93
C SER A 85 -9.32 12.98 5.35
N ARG A 86 -10.38 12.98 4.53
CA ARG A 86 -11.67 13.55 4.90
C ARG A 86 -12.11 13.00 6.26
N GLU A 87 -12.40 13.93 7.18
CA GLU A 87 -12.82 13.69 8.57
C GLU A 87 -11.74 13.19 9.54
N ASN A 88 -10.48 13.02 9.09
CA ASN A 88 -9.39 12.73 10.01
C ASN A 88 -9.01 13.98 10.83
N PRO A 89 -8.87 13.85 12.16
CA PRO A 89 -8.35 14.94 12.98
C PRO A 89 -6.94 15.35 12.54
N VAL A 90 -6.66 16.65 12.61
CA VAL A 90 -5.34 17.21 12.30
C VAL A 90 -4.29 16.57 13.23
N GLY A 91 -3.20 16.06 12.64
CA GLY A 91 -2.08 15.48 13.37
C GLY A 91 -2.13 13.97 13.58
N VAL A 92 -3.17 13.28 13.07
CA VAL A 92 -3.21 11.82 13.06
C VAL A 92 -2.33 11.28 11.92
N PRO A 93 -1.44 10.29 12.17
CA PRO A 93 -0.65 9.66 11.12
C PRO A 93 -1.53 9.05 10.02
N LYS A 94 -1.17 9.30 8.75
CA LYS A 94 -1.93 8.79 7.61
C LYS A 94 -1.81 7.27 7.51
N ILE A 95 -2.95 6.62 7.35
CA ILE A 95 -3.04 5.19 7.02
C ILE A 95 -2.77 5.06 5.51
N LEU A 96 -1.91 4.11 5.13
CA LEU A 96 -1.62 3.86 3.72
C LEU A 96 -2.78 3.13 3.05
N ASP A 97 -3.05 3.53 1.80
CA ASP A 97 -4.08 2.97 0.96
C ASP A 97 -3.53 1.74 0.22
N GLY A 98 -3.85 0.58 0.77
CA GLY A 98 -3.43 -0.69 0.20
C GLY A 98 -4.03 -0.98 -1.16
N ASP A 99 -5.25 -0.50 -1.44
CA ASP A 99 -5.89 -0.70 -2.75
C ASP A 99 -5.21 0.15 -3.84
N MET A 100 -4.68 1.32 -3.46
CA MET A 100 -3.82 2.11 -4.35
C MET A 100 -2.46 1.43 -4.56
N LEU A 101 -1.85 0.94 -3.48
CA LEU A 101 -0.52 0.32 -3.52
C LEU A 101 -0.50 -1.01 -4.28
N THR A 102 -1.55 -1.82 -4.19
CA THR A 102 -1.65 -3.11 -4.93
C THR A 102 -1.70 -2.92 -6.44
N GLN A 103 -2.15 -1.76 -6.93
CA GLN A 103 -2.08 -1.44 -8.38
C GLN A 103 -0.64 -1.53 -8.90
N PHE A 104 0.37 -1.28 -8.05
CA PHE A 104 1.77 -1.42 -8.45
C PHE A 104 2.12 -2.84 -8.90
N LEU A 105 1.50 -3.87 -8.29
CA LEU A 105 1.73 -5.27 -8.65
C LEU A 105 1.08 -5.64 -9.99
N GLU A 106 0.08 -4.87 -10.45
CA GLU A 106 -0.61 -5.09 -11.73
C GLU A 106 0.16 -4.49 -12.92
N LEU A 107 1.17 -3.65 -12.64
CA LEU A 107 2.00 -3.01 -13.66
C LEU A 107 3.10 -3.93 -14.18
N THR A 108 3.49 -3.72 -15.44
CA THR A 108 4.68 -4.36 -16.00
C THR A 108 5.95 -3.83 -15.34
N SER A 109 7.04 -4.61 -15.34
CA SER A 109 8.32 -4.20 -14.73
C SER A 109 8.84 -2.85 -15.26
N LYS A 110 8.66 -2.58 -16.56
CA LYS A 110 9.03 -1.30 -17.17
C LYS A 110 8.23 -0.12 -16.61
N GLN A 111 6.93 -0.33 -16.35
CA GLN A 111 6.05 0.69 -15.77
C GLN A 111 6.39 0.91 -14.29
N GLN A 112 6.68 -0.16 -13.54
CA GLN A 112 7.13 -0.06 -12.15
C GLN A 112 8.42 0.77 -12.03
N GLU A 113 9.42 0.48 -12.85
CA GLU A 113 10.67 1.26 -12.92
C GLU A 113 10.39 2.73 -13.28
N ALA A 114 9.57 2.97 -14.29
CA ALA A 114 9.20 4.33 -14.70
C ALA A 114 8.53 5.10 -13.56
N ILE A 115 7.59 4.48 -12.84
CA ILE A 115 6.93 5.10 -11.69
C ILE A 115 7.95 5.41 -10.60
N LEU A 116 8.76 4.44 -10.17
CA LEU A 116 9.72 4.67 -9.08
C LEU A 116 10.81 5.68 -9.43
N SER A 117 11.09 5.89 -10.72
CA SER A 117 12.02 6.91 -11.22
C SER A 117 11.46 8.34 -11.19
N LEU A 118 10.15 8.52 -10.98
CA LEU A 118 9.54 9.84 -10.90
C LEU A 118 10.12 10.60 -9.70
N PRO A 119 10.55 11.86 -9.89
CA PRO A 119 10.93 12.71 -8.76
C PRO A 119 9.68 12.96 -7.91
N LEU A 120 9.80 12.77 -6.59
CA LEU A 120 8.80 13.29 -5.67
C LEU A 120 8.82 14.82 -5.82
N GLY A 121 7.71 15.40 -6.27
CA GLY A 121 7.55 16.85 -6.27
C GLY A 121 7.75 17.38 -4.85
N SER A 122 8.48 18.47 -4.70
CA SER A 122 8.67 19.18 -3.44
C SER A 122 7.30 19.50 -2.80
N PRO A 123 7.01 19.05 -1.56
CA PRO A 123 5.83 19.52 -0.86
C PRO A 123 6.16 20.90 -0.27
N ASP A 124 5.97 21.95 -1.07
CA ASP A 124 5.79 23.29 -0.53
C ASP A 124 4.45 23.33 0.22
N THR A 125 4.47 23.05 1.54
CA THR A 125 3.72 23.75 2.60
C THR A 125 4.08 23.17 3.99
N VAL A 126 5.01 23.86 4.68
CA VAL A 126 5.12 24.06 6.14
C VAL A 126 5.31 22.84 7.08
N LYS A 127 6.59 22.59 7.40
CA LYS A 127 7.20 22.26 8.72
C LYS A 127 6.61 21.11 9.57
N SER A 128 7.32 19.97 9.56
CA SER A 128 7.78 19.32 10.81
C SER A 128 8.98 18.38 10.55
N SER A 129 10.12 18.76 11.12
CA SER A 129 11.27 17.95 11.57
C SER A 129 11.43 16.49 11.09
N LEU A 130 12.41 16.24 10.21
CA LEU A 130 13.62 15.41 10.40
C LEU A 130 14.10 14.79 9.07
N LYS A 131 15.28 15.27 8.62
CA LYS A 131 16.22 14.70 7.62
C LYS A 131 15.86 14.77 6.13
N PRO A 132 16.88 14.86 5.24
CA PRO A 132 16.68 14.96 3.80
C PRO A 132 16.13 13.64 3.27
N HIS A 133 14.87 13.69 2.87
CA HIS A 133 14.29 13.15 1.64
C HIS A 133 15.13 12.05 0.99
N VAL A 134 14.67 10.80 1.09
CA VAL A 134 15.26 9.61 0.43
C VAL A 134 15.74 9.99 -0.99
N PRO A 135 17.06 10.10 -1.25
CA PRO A 135 17.61 10.47 -2.55
C PRO A 135 18.26 9.26 -3.24
N SER A 136 17.84 8.04 -2.90
CA SER A 136 18.27 6.82 -3.56
C SER A 136 17.11 6.27 -4.41
N PRO A 137 17.37 5.73 -5.61
CA PRO A 137 16.32 5.10 -6.40
C PRO A 137 15.66 4.01 -5.54
N ILE A 138 14.34 4.08 -5.41
CA ILE A 138 13.60 3.06 -4.68
C ILE A 138 13.76 1.75 -5.45
N PRO A 139 14.33 0.70 -4.83
CA PRO A 139 14.58 -0.53 -5.54
C PRO A 139 13.25 -1.28 -5.76
N VAL A 140 12.91 -1.52 -7.03
CA VAL A 140 11.63 -2.13 -7.44
C VAL A 140 11.41 -3.46 -6.73
N ASN A 141 12.43 -4.31 -6.66
CA ASN A 141 12.36 -5.62 -6.03
C ASN A 141 11.96 -5.54 -4.55
N GLN A 142 12.43 -4.54 -3.80
CA GLN A 142 12.05 -4.36 -2.40
C GLN A 142 10.57 -4.01 -2.27
N VAL A 143 10.05 -3.14 -3.15
CA VAL A 143 8.64 -2.75 -3.16
C VAL A 143 7.75 -3.94 -3.53
N VAL A 144 8.11 -4.66 -4.59
CA VAL A 144 7.39 -5.85 -5.04
C VAL A 144 7.35 -6.91 -3.94
N GLN A 145 8.50 -7.28 -3.37
CA GLN A 145 8.58 -8.28 -2.30
C GLN A 145 7.75 -7.89 -1.08
N LEU A 146 7.78 -6.61 -0.69
CA LEU A 146 7.01 -6.11 0.44
C LEU A 146 5.50 -6.21 0.18
N LEU A 147 5.04 -5.76 -0.99
CA LEU A 147 3.62 -5.80 -1.36
C LEU A 147 3.13 -7.22 -1.60
N GLU A 148 3.94 -8.09 -2.22
CA GLU A 148 3.65 -9.51 -2.38
C GLU A 148 3.50 -10.19 -1.02
N ARG A 149 4.44 -9.97 -0.09
CA ARG A 149 4.35 -10.51 1.27
C ARG A 149 3.05 -10.12 1.96
N VAL A 150 2.64 -8.85 1.83
CA VAL A 150 1.35 -8.39 2.37
C VAL A 150 0.17 -9.06 1.66
N HIS A 151 0.20 -9.13 0.33
CA HIS A 151 -0.87 -9.73 -0.47
C HIS A 151 -1.05 -11.24 -0.18
N TYR A 152 0.05 -11.97 -0.02
CA TYR A 152 0.04 -13.40 0.32
C TYR A 152 -0.38 -13.66 1.76
N ALA A 153 -0.16 -12.73 2.69
CA ALA A 153 -0.60 -12.90 4.08
C ALA A 153 -2.13 -12.79 4.24
N LEU A 154 -2.83 -12.26 3.22
CA LEU A 154 -4.27 -11.99 3.26
C LEU A 154 -5.13 -12.96 2.44
N ASN A 155 -4.51 -13.78 1.59
CA ASN A 155 -5.16 -14.73 0.67
C ASN A 155 -4.82 -16.17 1.05
#